data_AF-A0A9P0PV38-F1
#
_entry.id   AF-A0A9P0PV38-F1
#
_cell.length_a   1.000
_cell.length_b   1.000
_cell.length_c   1.000
_cell.angle_alpha   90.00
_cell.angle_beta   90.00
_cell.angle_gamma   90.00
#
_symmetry.space_group_name_H-M   'P 1'
#
loop_
_entity.id
_entity.type
_entity.pdbx_description
1 polymer ?
#
loop_
_entity_poly.entity_id
_entity_poly.type
_entity_poly.pdbx_seq_one_letter_code
_entity_poly.pdbx_strand_id
1 'polypeptide(L)'
;MVGQESLLPVMEECLTSGQDFVFQQDGAACHTSKKAIKWMEENNVPLLKSVSSSPDLSPIETLWHEMKKVLRQHPVLQSPN
;
A
#
# COMPACT_ATOMS: atom_id res chain seq x y z
N MET A 1 -8.66 9.68 -9.87
CA MET A 1 -7.49 8.73 -9.92
C MET A 1 -7.35 8.20 -8.51
N VAL A 2 -7.19 6.90 -8.30
CA VAL A 2 -7.30 6.27 -6.95
C VAL A 2 -6.55 7.06 -5.87
N GLY A 3 -5.34 7.54 -6.14
CA GLY A 3 -4.56 8.32 -5.17
C GLY A 3 -5.23 9.61 -4.67
N GLN A 4 -6.02 10.31 -5.49
CA GLN A 4 -6.67 11.56 -5.09
C GLN A 4 -7.94 11.33 -4.25
N GLU A 5 -8.61 10.20 -4.46
CA GLU A 5 -9.88 9.87 -3.78
C GLU A 5 -9.65 9.06 -2.49
N SER A 6 -8.49 8.42 -2.32
CA SER A 6 -8.20 7.61 -1.15
C SER A 6 -6.89 7.94 -0.43
N LEU A 7 -5.77 8.10 -1.14
CA LEU A 7 -4.46 8.22 -0.49
C LEU A 7 -4.29 9.56 0.24
N LEU A 8 -4.60 10.69 -0.41
CA LEU A 8 -4.42 12.01 0.22
C LEU A 8 -5.26 12.21 1.49
N PRO A 9 -6.57 11.85 1.52
CA PRO A 9 -7.36 11.94 2.75
C PRO A 9 -6.80 11.09 3.89
N VAL A 10 -6.35 9.86 3.60
CA VAL A 10 -5.75 8.98 4.60
C VAL A 10 -4.44 9.55 5.12
N MET A 11 -3.63 10.15 4.26
CA MET A 11 -2.40 10.83 4.68
C MET A 11 -2.70 12.02 5.60
N GLU A 12 -3.70 12.83 5.31
CA GLU A 12 -4.13 13.95 6.16
C GLU A 12 -4.68 13.47 7.52
N GLU A 13 -5.40 12.34 7.55
CA GLU A 13 -5.92 11.75 8.78
C GLU A 13 -4.81 11.09 9.63
N CYS A 14 -3.90 10.35 8.99
CA CYS A 14 -2.94 9.50 9.69
C CYS A 14 -1.61 10.19 10.01
N LEU A 15 -1.23 11.23 9.26
CA LEU A 15 0.05 11.93 9.46
C LEU A 15 -0.19 13.22 10.22
N THR A 16 0.55 13.40 11.32
CA THR A 16 0.54 14.67 12.04
C THR A 16 1.31 15.74 11.26
N SER A 17 0.91 17.00 11.40
CA SER A 17 1.60 18.11 10.74
C SER A 17 3.07 18.15 11.14
N GLY A 18 3.97 18.12 10.14
CA GLY A 18 5.42 18.13 10.34
C GLY A 18 6.06 16.75 10.55
N GLN A 19 5.32 15.66 10.38
CA GLN A 19 5.88 14.31 10.44
C GLN A 19 6.50 13.91 9.10
N ASP A 20 7.78 13.54 9.13
CA ASP A 20 8.44 12.95 7.96
C ASP A 20 7.91 11.54 7.70
N PHE A 21 7.66 11.23 6.43
CA PHE A 21 7.22 9.91 6.00
C PHE A 21 7.84 9.54 4.66
N VAL A 22 7.81 8.24 4.35
CA VAL A 22 8.09 7.72 3.01
C VAL A 22 7.00 6.73 2.65
N PHE A 23 6.46 6.83 1.43
CA PHE A 23 5.41 5.96 0.93
C PHE A 23 6.02 4.70 0.33
N GLN A 24 5.63 3.53 0.81
CA GLN A 24 6.00 2.25 0.24
C GLN A 24 4.80 1.64 -0.48
N GLN A 25 5.01 1.18 -1.72
CA GLN A 25 4.03 0.44 -2.51
C GLN A 25 4.64 -0.85 -3.05
N ASP A 26 3.80 -1.80 -3.45
CA ASP A 26 4.27 -3.01 -4.12
C ASP A 26 4.83 -2.70 -5.52
N GLY A 27 5.55 -3.68 -6.08
CA GLY A 27 6.19 -3.56 -7.39
C GLY A 27 5.27 -3.84 -8.58
N ALA A 28 3.94 -3.90 -8.42
CA ALA A 28 3.06 -4.24 -9.52
C ALA A 28 3.08 -3.15 -10.61
N ALA A 29 3.00 -3.58 -11.87
CA ALA A 29 3.18 -2.71 -13.03
C ALA A 29 2.21 -1.51 -13.08
N CYS A 30 1.01 -1.64 -12.51
CA CYS A 30 0.06 -0.53 -12.38
C CYS A 30 0.58 0.58 -11.47
N HIS A 31 1.23 0.23 -10.35
CA HIS A 31 1.76 1.15 -9.35
C HIS A 31 3.13 1.72 -9.75
N THR A 32 3.91 1.00 -10.56
CA THR A 32 5.20 1.48 -11.10
C THR A 32 5.08 2.16 -12.47
N SER A 33 3.86 2.37 -12.98
CA SER A 33 3.66 3.04 -14.26
C SER A 33 4.15 4.49 -14.22
N LYS A 34 4.63 5.03 -15.35
CA LYS A 34 5.08 6.43 -15.45
C LYS A 34 4.02 7.42 -14.97
N LYS A 35 2.75 7.12 -15.25
CA LYS A 35 1.61 7.95 -14.82
C LYS A 35 1.45 7.94 -13.30
N ALA A 36 1.55 6.76 -12.67
CA ALA A 36 1.43 6.64 -11.22
C ALA A 36 2.59 7.34 -10.50
N ILE A 37 3.83 7.12 -10.94
CA ILE A 37 5.02 7.76 -10.35
C ILE A 37 4.95 9.29 -10.51
N LYS A 38 4.61 9.78 -11.71
CA LYS A 38 4.46 11.22 -11.95
C LYS A 38 3.41 11.85 -11.04
N TRP A 39 2.28 11.18 -10.82
CA TRP A 39 1.27 11.68 -9.89
C TRP A 39 1.78 11.75 -8.44
N MET A 40 2.57 10.78 -7.99
CA MET A 40 3.19 10.82 -6.65
C MET A 40 4.13 12.01 -6.50
N GLU A 41 4.97 12.27 -7.52
CA GLU A 41 5.88 13.41 -7.56
C GLU A 41 5.11 14.75 -7.53
N GLU A 42 4.05 14.88 -8.34
CA GLU A 42 3.22 16.09 -8.41
C GLU A 42 2.49 16.39 -7.09
N ASN A 43 2.22 15.38 -6.26
CA ASN A 43 1.53 15.51 -4.98
C ASN A 43 2.49 15.50 -3.78
N ASN A 44 3.80 15.62 -3.99
CA ASN A 44 4.82 15.60 -2.93
C ASN A 44 4.74 14.35 -2.04
N VAL A 45 4.43 13.19 -2.64
CA VAL A 45 4.42 11.90 -1.94
C VAL A 45 5.79 11.25 -2.12
N PRO A 46 6.71 11.32 -1.13
CA PRO A 46 8.04 10.73 -1.24
C PRO A 46 7.94 9.21 -1.37
N LEU A 47 8.31 8.66 -2.53
CA LEU A 47 8.23 7.24 -2.79
C LEU A 47 9.52 6.52 -2.35
N LEU A 48 9.38 5.46 -1.56
CA LEU A 48 10.49 4.58 -1.23
C LEU A 48 10.90 3.84 -2.50
N LYS A 49 12.16 4.01 -2.91
CA LYS A 49 12.72 3.29 -4.06
C LYS A 49 12.77 1.81 -3.72
N SER A 50 11.73 1.09 -4.15
CA SER A 50 11.60 -0.35 -3.91
C SER A 50 12.80 -1.09 -4.49
N VAL A 51 13.37 -2.00 -3.69
CA VAL A 51 14.20 -3.10 -4.21
C VAL A 51 13.24 -4.06 -4.89
N SER A 52 12.92 -3.75 -6.16
CA SER A 52 12.01 -4.53 -6.98
C SER A 52 12.35 -6.01 -6.82
N SER A 53 11.39 -6.82 -6.35
CA SER A 53 11.39 -8.29 -6.22
C SER A 53 11.59 -8.93 -4.83
N SER A 54 11.63 -8.20 -3.71
CA SER A 54 11.54 -8.84 -2.38
C SER A 54 10.17 -8.59 -1.71
N PRO A 55 9.18 -9.48 -1.92
CA PRO A 55 7.92 -9.44 -1.17
C PRO A 55 8.16 -9.57 0.35
N ASP A 56 9.24 -10.23 0.75
CA ASP A 56 9.63 -10.40 2.17
C ASP A 56 9.95 -9.09 2.88
N LEU A 57 10.28 -8.02 2.12
CA LEU A 57 10.63 -6.71 2.67
C LEU A 57 9.44 -5.73 2.70
N SER A 58 8.24 -6.17 2.31
CA SER A 58 7.04 -5.33 2.37
C SER A 58 6.21 -5.66 3.60
N PRO A 59 6.07 -4.74 4.57
CA PRO A 59 5.23 -4.95 5.75
C PRO A 59 3.77 -5.32 5.40
N ILE A 60 3.27 -4.89 4.24
CA ILE A 60 1.92 -5.20 3.77
C ILE A 60 1.70 -6.70 3.49
N GLU A 61 2.74 -7.41 3.02
CA GLU A 61 2.68 -8.86 2.77
C GLU A 61 2.55 -9.64 4.09
N THR A 62 3.28 -9.18 5.11
CA THR A 62 3.17 -9.73 6.46
C THR A 62 1.77 -9.51 7.03
N LEU A 63 1.22 -8.30 6.86
CA LEU A 63 -0.14 -7.98 7.30
C LEU A 63 -1.19 -8.84 6.58
N TRP A 64 -1.11 -8.97 5.25
CA TRP A 64 -2.01 -9.82 4.48
C TRP A 64 -1.93 -11.29 4.91
N HIS A 65 -0.74 -11.79 5.23
CA HIS A 65 -0.57 -13.15 5.74
C HIS A 65 -1.36 -13.38 7.04
N GLU A 66 -1.24 -12.47 8.01
CA GLU A 66 -1.98 -12.56 9.27
C GLU A 66 -3.49 -12.40 9.06
N MET A 67 -3.92 -11.45 8.21
CA MET A 67 -5.33 -11.31 7.84
C MET A 67 -5.88 -12.60 7.23
N LYS A 68 -5.15 -13.23 6.30
CA LYS A 68 -5.55 -14.52 5.70
C LYS A 68 -5.63 -15.64 6.73
N LYS A 69 -4.82 -15.64 7.80
CA LYS A 69 -4.95 -16.63 8.88
C LYS A 69 -6.24 -16.42 9.66
N VAL A 70 -6.54 -15.18 10.06
CA VAL A 70 -7.78 -14.83 10.77
C VAL A 70 -9.01 -15.19 9.93
N LEU A 71 -9.00 -14.83 8.65
CA LEU A 71 -10.11 -15.15 7.74
C LEU A 71 -10.31 -16.65 7.59
N ARG A 72 -9.23 -17.44 7.51
CA ARG A 72 -9.31 -18.91 7.44
C ARG A 72 -9.86 -19.53 8.72
N GLN A 73 -9.68 -18.90 9.87
CA GLN A 73 -10.23 -19.34 11.15
C GLN A 73 -11.69 -18.92 11.34
N HIS A 74 -12.23 -18.06 10.47
CA HIS A 74 -13.62 -17.61 10.55
C HIS A 74 -14.53 -18.51 9.68
N PRO A 75 -15.39 -19.36 10.28
CA PRO A 75 -16.10 -20.42 9.55
C PRO A 75 -17.11 -19.91 8.51
N VAL A 76 -17.57 -18.65 8.61
CA VAL A 76 -18.53 -18.04 7.67
C VAL A 76 -17.92 -17.76 6.28
N LEU A 77 -16.59 -17.74 6.14
CA LEU A 77 -15.91 -17.41 4.87
C LEU A 77 -15.24 -18.60 4.19
N GLN A 78 -15.38 -19.81 4.74
CA GLN A 78 -15.01 -21.01 4.04
C GLN A 78 -16.16 -21.38 3.10
N SER A 79 -16.01 -21.11 1.80
CA SER A 79 -16.97 -21.60 0.80
C SER A 79 -17.12 -23.12 0.91
N PRO A 80 -18.32 -23.69 0.77
CA PRO A 80 -18.47 -25.12 0.58
C PRO A 80 -17.76 -25.51 -0.72
N ASN A 81 -16.96 -26.57 -0.66
CA ASN A 81 -16.38 -27.24 -1.84
C ASN A 81 -17.48 -27.78 -2.77
#